data_AF-A0A0C3F697-F1
#
_entry.id   AF-A0A0C3F697-F1
#
_cell.length_a   1.000
_cell.length_b   1.000
_cell.length_c   1.000
_cell.angle_alpha   90.00
_cell.angle_beta   90.00
_cell.angle_gamma   90.00
#
_symmetry.space_group_name_H-M   'P 1'
#
loop_
_entity.id
_entity.type
_entity.pdbx_description
1 polymer ?
#
loop_
_entity_poly.entity_id
_entity_poly.type
_entity_poly.pdbx_seq_one_letter_code
_entity_poly.pdbx_strand_id
1 'polypeptide(L)'
;MSINRQQVSKQDRVVAVMGPTGAGKSTFIEYATRQNGQTIGHGLQSCTAEIRTVRVNHPIDGRPVALVDTPGFDDTYKSDTEILTMIANWLVKTYKGNVNLATIVYLHRISDNRMTGSVLKNLEMFATLCGQKAMPNVIIATTMWGEVKKENGERREQELKRDFWRGMVADGCRTERFKDSHDSAWQIIGNMAKKDRAPVLLSHEIVDSHLRLNETQAGIALNKELEKLIKDRKDAARRLREQVQNQNNELVVQELNKRHAEIEEKINQTADQLRELKIPFTRRVRLLFKGRG
;
A
#
# COMPACT_ATOMS: atom_id res chain seq x y z
N MET A 1 -10.16 26.48 9.67
CA MET A 1 -9.06 25.72 10.30
C MET A 1 -7.96 25.54 9.28
N SER A 2 -6.76 26.06 9.55
CA SER A 2 -5.66 26.14 8.59
C SER A 2 -5.03 24.76 8.37
N ILE A 3 -5.05 24.29 7.11
CA ILE A 3 -4.44 23.01 6.70
C ILE A 3 -2.94 23.25 6.56
N ASN A 4 -2.15 22.70 7.47
CA ASN A 4 -0.70 22.73 7.35
C ASN A 4 -0.25 21.51 6.54
N ARG A 5 0.09 21.71 5.26
CA ARG A 5 0.80 20.71 4.43
C ARG A 5 2.23 20.58 4.97
N GLN A 6 2.39 19.91 6.10
CA GLN A 6 3.70 19.72 6.75
C GLN A 6 3.98 18.24 7.00
N GLN A 7 5.28 17.92 7.01
CA GLN A 7 5.84 16.62 7.36
C GLN A 7 5.20 16.06 8.65
N VAL A 8 5.04 14.73 8.67
CA VAL A 8 4.49 14.01 9.82
C VAL A 8 5.38 14.26 11.04
N SER A 9 4.78 14.62 12.17
CA SER A 9 5.47 14.87 13.43
C SER A 9 5.57 13.62 14.29
N LYS A 10 6.57 13.56 15.19
CA LYS A 10 6.70 12.50 16.22
C LYS A 10 5.47 12.38 17.14
N GLN A 11 4.69 13.45 17.27
CA GLN A 11 3.48 13.45 18.10
C GLN A 11 2.25 12.95 17.34
N ASP A 12 2.33 12.80 16.02
CA ASP A 12 1.20 12.38 15.20
C ASP A 12 0.98 10.88 15.33
N ARG A 13 -0.29 10.50 15.51
CA ARG A 13 -0.73 9.13 15.26
C ARG A 13 -0.95 8.96 13.77
N VAL A 14 -0.21 8.07 13.14
CA VAL A 14 -0.32 7.90 11.68
C VAL A 14 -1.32 6.80 11.34
N VAL A 15 -2.15 7.10 10.35
CA VAL A 15 -3.11 6.17 9.76
C VAL A 15 -2.82 6.10 8.27
N ALA A 16 -2.35 4.95 7.79
CA ALA A 16 -2.18 4.72 6.36
C ALA A 16 -3.46 4.15 5.76
N VAL A 17 -3.94 4.72 4.66
CA VAL A 17 -5.13 4.24 3.92
C VAL A 17 -4.65 3.63 2.61
N MET A 18 -4.89 2.33 2.44
CA MET A 18 -4.44 1.49 1.32
C MET A 18 -5.62 0.77 0.67
N GLY A 19 -5.41 0.17 -0.50
CA GLY A 19 -6.45 -0.56 -1.24
C GLY A 19 -6.40 -0.24 -2.75
N PRO A 20 -7.14 -0.99 -3.58
CA PRO A 20 -7.10 -0.83 -5.03
C PRO A 20 -7.59 0.56 -5.48
N THR A 21 -7.26 0.91 -6.72
CA THR A 21 -7.72 2.11 -7.39
C THR A 21 -9.25 2.11 -7.45
N GLY A 22 -9.85 3.25 -7.15
CA GLY A 22 -11.31 3.37 -7.03
C GLY A 22 -11.91 2.81 -5.74
N ALA A 23 -11.14 2.27 -4.79
CA ALA A 23 -11.70 1.75 -3.52
C ALA A 23 -12.26 2.82 -2.55
N GLY A 24 -12.11 4.11 -2.88
CA GLY A 24 -12.61 5.21 -2.05
C GLY A 24 -11.61 5.73 -0.99
N LYS A 25 -10.30 5.55 -1.19
CA LYS A 25 -9.25 5.99 -0.22
C LYS A 25 -9.29 7.49 0.07
N SER A 26 -9.27 8.31 -0.97
CA SER A 26 -9.34 9.77 -0.83
C SER A 26 -10.69 10.20 -0.25
N THR A 27 -11.79 9.59 -0.70
CA THR A 27 -13.14 9.83 -0.17
C THR A 27 -13.23 9.52 1.33
N PHE A 28 -12.64 8.41 1.78
CA PHE A 28 -12.56 8.06 3.20
C PHE A 28 -11.87 9.16 4.01
N ILE A 29 -10.74 9.68 3.51
CA ILE A 29 -9.99 10.76 4.17
C ILE A 29 -10.80 12.07 4.17
N GLU A 30 -11.53 12.38 3.10
CA GLU A 30 -12.42 13.54 3.05
C GLU A 30 -13.51 13.46 4.11
N TYR A 31 -14.18 12.31 4.25
CA TYR A 31 -15.16 12.09 5.30
C TYR A 31 -14.54 12.22 6.69
N ALA A 32 -13.37 11.63 6.93
CA ALA A 32 -12.66 11.74 8.20
C ALA A 32 -12.28 13.19 8.54
N THR A 33 -11.98 14.02 7.53
CA THR A 33 -11.52 15.40 7.71
C THR A 33 -12.62 16.46 7.56
N ARG A 34 -13.83 16.06 7.17
CA ARG A 34 -14.97 16.93 6.79
C ARG A 34 -14.62 17.94 5.69
N GLN A 35 -13.71 17.56 4.80
CA GLN A 35 -13.29 18.39 3.68
C GLN A 35 -14.07 17.99 2.43
N ASN A 36 -15.31 18.45 2.34
CA ASN A 36 -16.19 18.22 1.18
C ASN A 36 -15.58 18.85 -0.09
N GLY A 37 -14.87 18.07 -0.90
CA GLY A 37 -14.45 18.43 -2.26
C GLY A 37 -13.28 19.42 -2.41
N GLN A 38 -12.55 19.74 -1.33
CA GLN A 38 -11.32 20.56 -1.43
C GLN A 38 -10.05 19.71 -1.61
N THR A 39 -10.18 18.39 -1.60
CA THR A 39 -9.05 17.43 -1.61
C THR A 39 -9.05 16.58 -2.87
N ILE A 40 -10.22 16.19 -3.39
CA ILE A 40 -10.40 15.48 -4.66
C ILE A 40 -10.51 16.48 -5.82
N GLY A 41 -9.55 16.44 -6.75
CA GLY A 41 -9.84 16.91 -8.10
C GLY A 41 -10.77 15.89 -8.74
N HIS A 42 -12.04 16.23 -8.99
CA HIS A 42 -13.01 15.33 -9.64
C HIS A 42 -12.72 15.03 -11.13
N GLY A 43 -11.46 15.08 -11.54
CA GLY A 43 -11.04 14.60 -12.86
C GLY A 43 -10.88 13.09 -12.85
N LEU A 44 -11.20 12.45 -13.98
CA LEU A 44 -10.82 11.07 -14.34
C LEU A 44 -9.30 10.79 -14.23
N GLN A 45 -8.50 11.79 -13.84
CA GLN A 45 -7.05 11.80 -13.70
C GLN A 45 -6.59 12.07 -12.24
N SER A 46 -7.48 12.06 -11.24
CA SER A 46 -7.07 12.12 -9.83
C SER A 46 -6.79 10.72 -9.28
N CYS A 47 -5.84 10.04 -9.92
CA CYS A 47 -5.08 9.00 -9.23
C CYS A 47 -4.08 9.74 -8.35
N THR A 48 -4.01 9.42 -7.06
CA THR A 48 -2.90 9.85 -6.21
C THR A 48 -1.61 9.29 -6.80
N ALA A 49 -0.96 10.07 -7.66
CA ALA A 49 0.32 9.66 -8.24
C ALA A 49 1.43 9.63 -7.18
N GLU A 50 1.20 10.29 -6.04
CA GLU A 50 2.11 10.45 -4.91
C GLU A 50 1.38 10.20 -3.59
N ILE A 51 2.14 9.85 -2.55
CA ILE A 51 1.61 9.68 -1.19
C ILE A 51 1.32 11.06 -0.59
N ARG A 52 0.07 11.28 -0.17
CA ARG A 52 -0.38 12.55 0.43
C ARG A 52 -0.64 12.36 1.91
N THR A 53 -0.27 13.34 2.73
CA THR A 53 -0.61 13.36 4.16
C THR A 53 -1.55 14.53 4.46
N VAL A 54 -2.60 14.25 5.23
CA VAL A 54 -3.54 15.23 5.76
C VAL A 54 -3.57 15.12 7.28
N ARG A 55 -3.25 16.21 7.98
CA ARG A 55 -3.27 16.26 9.44
C ARG A 55 -4.63 16.77 9.93
N VAL A 56 -5.17 16.10 10.94
CA VAL A 56 -6.46 16.42 11.59
C VAL A 56 -6.37 16.06 13.08
N ASN A 57 -7.19 16.68 13.92
CA ASN A 57 -7.27 16.29 15.33
C ASN A 57 -8.31 15.19 15.51
N HIS A 58 -8.00 14.20 16.33
CA HIS A 58 -8.95 13.17 16.69
C HIS A 58 -10.18 13.81 17.37
N PRO A 59 -11.42 13.48 16.95
CA PRO A 59 -12.62 14.21 17.39
C PRO A 59 -12.92 14.05 18.88
N ILE A 60 -12.46 12.95 19.49
CA ILE A 60 -12.69 12.65 20.92
C ILE A 60 -11.56 13.18 21.82
N ASP A 61 -10.30 12.76 21.59
CA ASP A 61 -9.18 13.07 22.50
C ASP A 61 -8.30 14.26 22.04
N GLY A 62 -8.64 14.90 20.93
CA GLY A 62 -7.99 16.10 20.41
C GLY A 62 -6.55 15.91 19.91
N ARG A 63 -5.98 14.70 20.00
CA ARG A 63 -4.59 14.45 19.61
C ARG A 63 -4.42 14.49 18.09
N PRO A 64 -3.26 14.91 17.58
CA PRO A 64 -3.04 15.03 16.16
C PRO A 64 -2.93 13.65 15.50
N VAL A 65 -3.57 13.53 14.34
CA VAL A 65 -3.64 12.34 13.49
C VAL A 65 -3.19 12.73 12.10
N ALA A 66 -2.26 11.96 11.54
CA ALA A 66 -1.84 12.09 10.15
C ALA A 66 -2.50 10.98 9.33
N LEU A 67 -3.46 11.34 8.48
CA LEU A 67 -4.09 10.47 7.51
C LEU A 67 -3.27 10.46 6.23
N VAL A 68 -2.83 9.28 5.82
CA VAL A 68 -1.91 9.11 4.69
C VAL A 68 -2.66 8.42 3.57
N ASP A 69 -2.94 9.19 2.52
CA ASP A 69 -3.49 8.70 1.28
C ASP A 69 -2.39 8.08 0.44
N THR A 70 -2.62 6.87 -0.06
CA THR A 70 -1.64 6.13 -0.86
C THR A 70 -2.17 5.94 -2.29
N PRO A 71 -1.27 5.84 -3.29
CA PRO A 71 -1.65 5.38 -4.62
C PRO A 71 -2.41 4.04 -4.54
N GLY A 72 -3.41 3.83 -5.39
CA GLY A 72 -4.16 2.58 -5.40
C GLY A 72 -3.44 1.47 -6.12
N PHE A 73 -3.57 0.23 -5.62
CA PHE A 73 -3.21 -0.97 -6.40
C PHE A 73 -4.08 -1.07 -7.66
N ASP A 74 -3.64 -1.75 -8.71
CA ASP A 74 -4.27 -1.78 -10.04
C ASP A 74 -4.36 -0.38 -10.69
N ASP A 75 -3.30 0.44 -10.58
CA ASP A 75 -3.19 1.74 -11.25
C ASP A 75 -2.86 1.60 -12.75
N THR A 76 -3.47 2.44 -13.59
CA THR A 76 -3.26 2.41 -15.05
C THR A 76 -1.83 2.76 -15.45
N TYR A 77 -1.15 3.60 -14.65
CA TYR A 77 0.15 4.18 -14.97
C TYR A 77 1.29 3.54 -14.16
N LYS A 78 1.02 3.08 -12.93
CA LYS A 78 1.98 2.43 -12.03
C LYS A 78 1.64 0.96 -11.80
N SER A 79 2.66 0.11 -11.83
CA SER A 79 2.51 -1.28 -11.40
C SER A 79 2.33 -1.39 -9.88
N ASP A 80 1.65 -2.45 -9.44
CA ASP A 80 1.46 -2.76 -8.02
C ASP A 80 2.77 -2.77 -7.23
N THR A 81 3.82 -3.32 -7.84
CA THR A 81 5.19 -3.33 -7.31
C THR A 81 5.80 -1.95 -7.09
N GLU A 82 5.55 -0.99 -7.99
CA GLU A 82 5.99 0.40 -7.82
C GLU A 82 5.23 1.06 -6.67
N ILE A 83 3.91 0.83 -6.58
CA ILE A 83 3.06 1.34 -5.50
C ILE A 83 3.50 0.77 -4.14
N LEU A 84 3.75 -0.54 -4.08
CA LEU A 84 4.25 -1.21 -2.87
C LEU A 84 5.62 -0.66 -2.46
N THR A 85 6.50 -0.39 -3.42
CA THR A 85 7.82 0.21 -3.14
C THR A 85 7.67 1.62 -2.59
N MET A 86 6.77 2.43 -3.15
CA MET A 86 6.46 3.76 -2.62
C MET A 86 5.94 3.67 -1.18
N ILE A 87 5.02 2.74 -0.90
CA ILE A 87 4.46 2.51 0.43
C ILE A 87 5.56 2.05 1.40
N ALA A 88 6.37 1.06 1.03
CA ALA A 88 7.46 0.55 1.86
C ALA A 88 8.50 1.64 2.17
N ASN A 89 8.91 2.42 1.16
CA ASN A 89 9.84 3.54 1.33
C ASN A 89 9.26 4.62 2.25
N TRP A 90 7.97 4.92 2.10
CA TRP A 90 7.28 5.86 2.97
C TRP A 90 7.17 5.36 4.41
N LEU A 91 6.87 4.07 4.61
CA LEU A 91 6.88 3.43 5.94
C LEU A 91 8.26 3.57 6.59
N VAL A 92 9.34 3.24 5.87
CA VAL A 92 10.70 3.37 6.41
C VAL A 92 11.06 4.81 6.75
N LYS A 93 10.73 5.78 5.89
CA LYS A 93 10.99 7.21 6.15
C LYS A 93 10.22 7.69 7.39
N THR A 94 8.95 7.33 7.49
CA THR A 94 8.07 7.67 8.62
C THR A 94 8.62 7.12 9.93
N TYR A 95 9.01 5.84 9.94
CA TYR A 95 9.54 5.21 11.15
C TYR A 95 10.94 5.69 11.54
N LYS A 96 11.85 5.96 10.59
CA LYS A 96 13.15 6.61 10.89
C LYS A 96 12.99 8.00 11.53
N GLY A 97 11.86 8.65 11.30
CA GLY A 97 11.48 9.89 11.98
C GLY A 97 11.02 9.70 13.43
N ASN A 98 11.03 8.47 13.98
CA ASN A 98 10.38 8.08 15.24
C ASN A 98 8.89 8.41 15.29
N VAL A 99 8.20 8.25 14.16
CA VAL A 99 6.76 8.44 14.07
C VAL A 99 6.07 7.10 14.26
N ASN A 100 5.01 7.07 15.07
CA ASN A 100 4.26 5.87 15.37
C ASN A 100 3.13 5.64 14.35
N LEU A 101 3.29 4.66 13.46
CA LEU A 101 2.19 4.20 12.61
C LEU A 101 1.22 3.37 13.46
N ALA A 102 0.11 4.01 13.78
CA ALA A 102 -0.87 3.48 14.70
C ALA A 102 -1.84 2.51 14.00
N THR A 103 -2.32 2.86 12.80
CA THR A 103 -3.36 2.10 12.10
C THR A 103 -3.04 1.96 10.62
N ILE A 104 -3.36 0.80 10.04
CA ILE A 104 -3.41 0.62 8.59
C ILE A 104 -4.85 0.26 8.21
N VAL A 105 -5.46 1.05 7.34
CA VAL A 105 -6.82 0.82 6.83
C VAL A 105 -6.69 0.34 5.39
N TYR A 106 -7.10 -0.90 5.11
CA TYR A 106 -7.20 -1.43 3.75
C TYR A 106 -8.65 -1.34 3.28
N LEU A 107 -8.93 -0.55 2.25
CA LEU A 107 -10.26 -0.42 1.67
C LEU A 107 -10.52 -1.47 0.60
N HIS A 108 -11.69 -2.08 0.64
CA HIS A 108 -12.12 -3.10 -0.32
C HIS A 108 -13.53 -2.78 -0.82
N ARG A 109 -13.75 -2.76 -2.14
CA ARG A 109 -15.07 -2.48 -2.70
C ARG A 109 -15.96 -3.70 -2.54
N ILE A 110 -17.12 -3.56 -1.91
CA ILE A 110 -18.09 -4.66 -1.83
C ILE A 110 -18.85 -4.86 -3.15
N SER A 111 -18.83 -3.85 -4.03
CA SER A 111 -19.43 -3.89 -5.35
C SER A 111 -18.70 -4.81 -6.33
N ASP A 112 -17.44 -5.18 -6.06
CA ASP A 112 -16.71 -6.14 -6.87
C ASP A 112 -17.36 -7.53 -6.77
N ASN A 113 -17.88 -8.02 -7.90
CA ASN A 113 -18.58 -9.31 -7.97
C ASN A 113 -17.62 -10.51 -7.96
N ARG A 114 -16.31 -10.28 -8.06
CA ARG A 114 -15.27 -11.31 -8.18
C ARG A 114 -13.98 -10.85 -7.51
N MET A 115 -13.35 -11.75 -6.78
CA MET A 115 -11.94 -11.64 -6.42
C MET A 115 -11.10 -12.06 -7.62
N THR A 116 -10.67 -11.09 -8.44
CA THR A 116 -9.76 -11.37 -9.55
C THR A 116 -8.38 -11.80 -9.02
N GLY A 117 -7.60 -12.48 -9.85
CA GLY A 117 -6.23 -12.88 -9.48
C GLY A 117 -5.34 -11.69 -9.09
N SER A 118 -5.55 -10.51 -9.69
CA SER A 118 -4.80 -9.30 -9.33
C SER A 118 -5.17 -8.78 -7.94
N VAL A 119 -6.47 -8.66 -7.63
CA VAL A 119 -6.95 -8.21 -6.31
C VAL A 119 -6.51 -9.15 -5.20
N LEU A 120 -6.55 -10.47 -5.43
CA LEU A 120 -6.06 -11.46 -4.48
C LEU A 120 -4.55 -11.31 -4.24
N LYS A 121 -3.77 -11.23 -5.32
CA LYS A 121 -2.32 -11.04 -5.24
C LYS A 121 -1.98 -9.75 -4.48
N ASN A 122 -2.71 -8.66 -4.74
CA ASN A 122 -2.52 -7.37 -4.07
C ASN A 122 -2.81 -7.44 -2.58
N LEU A 123 -3.84 -8.18 -2.19
CA LEU A 123 -4.18 -8.42 -0.79
C LEU A 123 -3.13 -9.29 -0.08
N GLU A 124 -2.64 -10.36 -0.73
CA GLU A 124 -1.57 -11.23 -0.20
C GLU A 124 -0.26 -10.46 -0.02
N MET A 125 0.10 -9.62 -1.00
CA MET A 125 1.30 -8.76 -0.91
C MET A 125 1.17 -7.75 0.23
N PHE A 126 0.00 -7.11 0.37
CA PHE A 126 -0.29 -6.23 1.50
C PHE A 126 -0.15 -6.94 2.85
N ALA A 127 -0.74 -8.12 2.99
CA ALA A 127 -0.66 -8.91 4.21
C ALA A 127 0.79 -9.27 4.55
N THR A 128 1.57 -9.64 3.54
CA THR A 128 3.00 -9.95 3.67
C THR A 128 3.82 -8.74 4.13
N LEU A 129 3.54 -7.54 3.58
CA LEU A 129 4.24 -6.31 3.98
C LEU A 129 3.94 -5.89 5.42
N CYS A 130 2.68 -6.02 5.85
CA CYS A 130 2.31 -5.72 7.22
C CYS A 130 2.96 -6.71 8.19
N GLY A 131 2.95 -7.99 7.81
CA GLY A 131 3.42 -9.09 8.63
C GLY A 131 2.45 -9.45 9.77
N GLN A 132 2.49 -10.71 10.20
CA GLN A 132 1.53 -11.26 11.18
C GLN A 132 1.42 -10.42 12.47
N LYS A 133 2.55 -9.94 13.02
CA LYS A 133 2.57 -9.16 14.26
C LYS A 133 1.85 -7.80 14.16
N ALA A 134 1.73 -7.25 12.95
CA ALA A 134 1.09 -5.96 12.71
C ALA A 134 -0.42 -6.06 12.51
N MET A 135 -0.95 -7.27 12.30
CA MET A 135 -2.37 -7.50 11.97
C MET A 135 -3.35 -6.87 12.98
N PRO A 136 -3.07 -6.81 14.31
CA PRO A 136 -3.91 -6.07 15.25
C PRO A 136 -4.08 -4.56 14.95
N ASN A 137 -3.15 -3.96 14.20
CA ASN A 137 -3.23 -2.57 13.75
C ASN A 137 -3.89 -2.42 12.37
N VAL A 138 -4.18 -3.54 11.69
CA VAL A 138 -4.79 -3.57 10.37
C VAL A 138 -6.31 -3.65 10.50
N ILE A 139 -6.98 -2.87 9.65
CA ILE A 139 -8.43 -2.85 9.55
C ILE A 139 -8.79 -2.95 8.08
N ILE A 140 -9.49 -4.01 7.70
CA ILE A 140 -10.05 -4.14 6.36
C ILE A 140 -11.45 -3.52 6.39
N ALA A 141 -11.65 -2.40 5.69
CA ALA A 141 -12.93 -1.72 5.63
C ALA A 141 -13.57 -1.87 4.24
N THR A 142 -14.83 -2.27 4.22
CA THR A 142 -15.59 -2.40 2.97
C THR A 142 -16.25 -1.08 2.58
N THR A 143 -16.20 -0.73 1.30
CA THR A 143 -16.76 0.51 0.72
C THR A 143 -17.78 0.20 -0.37
N MET A 144 -18.42 1.23 -0.95
CA MET A 144 -19.40 1.12 -2.04
C MET A 144 -20.66 0.31 -1.70
N TRP A 145 -21.09 0.37 -0.44
CA TRP A 145 -22.31 -0.30 0.03
C TRP A 145 -23.58 0.24 -0.64
N GLY A 146 -23.57 1.49 -1.12
CA GLY A 146 -24.67 2.07 -1.89
C GLY A 146 -24.81 1.55 -3.33
N GLU A 147 -23.81 0.85 -3.86
CA GLU A 147 -23.81 0.33 -5.24
C GLU A 147 -24.37 -1.09 -5.36
N VAL A 148 -24.64 -1.75 -4.24
CA VAL A 148 -25.15 -3.13 -4.21
C VAL A 148 -26.40 -3.24 -3.36
N LYS A 149 -27.25 -4.22 -3.69
CA LYS A 149 -28.30 -4.66 -2.78
C LYS A 149 -27.67 -5.16 -1.48
N LYS A 150 -28.28 -4.80 -0.34
CA LYS A 150 -27.77 -5.11 0.99
C LYS A 150 -27.46 -6.60 1.15
N GLU A 151 -28.38 -7.47 0.72
CA GLU A 151 -28.26 -8.92 0.86
C GLU A 151 -27.06 -9.46 0.07
N ASN A 152 -26.81 -8.91 -1.12
CA ASN A 152 -25.66 -9.28 -1.93
C ASN A 152 -24.35 -8.83 -1.29
N GLY A 153 -24.30 -7.60 -0.77
CA GLY A 153 -23.13 -7.09 -0.07
C GLY A 153 -22.82 -7.89 1.18
N GLU A 154 -23.84 -8.25 1.97
CA GLU A 154 -23.68 -9.06 3.19
C GLU A 154 -23.18 -10.47 2.88
N ARG A 155 -23.73 -11.12 1.85
CA ARG A 155 -23.24 -12.43 1.38
C ARG A 155 -21.77 -12.37 0.97
N ARG A 156 -21.38 -11.36 0.17
CA ARG A 156 -19.99 -11.18 -0.27
C ARG A 156 -19.06 -10.89 0.90
N GLU A 157 -19.48 -10.08 1.86
CA GLU A 157 -18.68 -9.78 3.04
C GLU A 157 -18.39 -11.05 3.84
N GLN A 158 -19.37 -11.96 3.96
CA GLN A 158 -19.18 -13.25 4.61
C GLN A 158 -18.20 -14.15 3.84
N GLU A 159 -18.31 -14.20 2.51
CA GLU A 159 -17.37 -14.93 1.63
C GLU A 159 -15.93 -14.38 1.78
N LEU A 160 -15.78 -13.06 1.75
CA LEU A 160 -14.50 -12.38 1.98
C LEU A 160 -13.89 -12.75 3.32
N LYS A 161 -14.65 -12.69 4.41
CA LYS A 161 -14.18 -13.06 5.76
C LYS A 161 -13.79 -14.54 5.86
N ARG A 162 -14.58 -15.43 5.26
CA ARG A 162 -14.40 -16.89 5.37
C ARG A 162 -13.24 -17.41 4.53
N ASP A 163 -13.10 -16.90 3.31
CA ASP A 163 -12.23 -17.52 2.31
C ASP A 163 -10.95 -16.71 2.09
N PHE A 164 -11.06 -15.37 2.04
CA PHE A 164 -9.96 -14.50 1.61
C PHE A 164 -9.25 -13.80 2.78
N TRP A 165 -9.99 -13.41 3.82
CA TRP A 165 -9.45 -12.66 4.96
C TRP A 165 -9.19 -13.52 6.18
N ARG A 166 -9.51 -14.82 6.10
CA ARG A 166 -9.45 -15.75 7.23
C ARG A 166 -8.12 -15.70 7.97
N GLY A 167 -6.99 -15.74 7.25
CA GLY A 167 -5.66 -15.67 7.85
C GLY A 167 -5.41 -14.35 8.59
N MET A 168 -5.66 -13.22 7.92
CA MET A 168 -5.49 -11.89 8.52
C MET A 168 -6.39 -11.69 9.74
N VAL A 169 -7.64 -12.13 9.68
CA VAL A 169 -8.59 -12.04 10.79
C VAL A 169 -8.14 -12.94 11.96
N ALA A 170 -7.67 -14.16 11.66
CA ALA A 170 -7.11 -15.05 12.69
C ALA A 170 -5.88 -14.44 13.37
N ASP A 171 -5.09 -13.64 12.64
CA ASP A 171 -3.94 -12.90 13.15
C ASP A 171 -4.31 -11.60 13.88
N GLY A 172 -5.59 -11.27 14.01
CA GLY A 172 -6.10 -10.14 14.79
C GLY A 172 -6.51 -8.91 13.98
N CYS A 173 -6.51 -8.99 12.64
CA CYS A 173 -7.06 -7.93 11.79
C CYS A 173 -8.55 -7.73 12.06
N ARG A 174 -8.96 -6.46 12.16
CA ARG A 174 -10.38 -6.11 12.29
C ARG A 174 -11.02 -5.92 10.92
N THR A 175 -12.33 -6.10 10.84
CA THR A 175 -13.11 -5.84 9.63
C THR A 175 -14.26 -4.89 9.93
N GLU A 176 -14.49 -3.88 9.10
CA GLU A 176 -15.52 -2.86 9.31
C GLU A 176 -16.25 -2.51 8.01
N ARG A 177 -17.40 -1.83 8.13
CA ARG A 177 -18.13 -1.27 6.98
C ARG A 177 -18.00 0.24 6.99
N PHE A 178 -17.44 0.81 5.92
CA PHE A 178 -17.46 2.25 5.73
C PHE A 178 -18.81 2.68 5.18
N LYS A 179 -19.47 3.60 5.88
CA LYS A 179 -20.84 4.07 5.59
C LYS A 179 -20.86 5.49 5.02
N ASP A 180 -19.79 5.89 4.33
CA ASP A 180 -19.67 7.20 3.69
C ASP A 180 -20.05 8.36 4.62
N SER A 181 -19.48 8.34 5.83
CA SER A 181 -19.77 9.33 6.86
C SER A 181 -18.53 9.63 7.71
N HIS A 182 -18.48 10.83 8.27
CA HIS A 182 -17.42 11.21 9.21
C HIS A 182 -17.32 10.24 10.39
N ASP A 183 -18.46 9.85 10.96
CA ASP A 183 -18.48 9.02 12.17
C ASP A 183 -18.06 7.58 11.87
N SER A 184 -18.48 7.01 10.74
CA SER A 184 -18.01 5.70 10.31
C SER A 184 -16.51 5.70 9.97
N ALA A 185 -15.96 6.79 9.41
CA ALA A 185 -14.52 6.91 9.18
C ALA A 185 -13.72 6.88 10.50
N TRP A 186 -14.14 7.65 11.50
CA TRP A 186 -13.48 7.67 12.81
C TRP A 186 -13.72 6.41 13.65
N GLN A 187 -14.87 5.74 13.49
CA GLN A 187 -15.10 4.42 14.04
C GLN A 187 -14.09 3.40 13.47
N ILE A 188 -13.86 3.44 12.16
CA ILE A 188 -12.86 2.60 11.47
C ILE A 188 -11.46 2.93 11.97
N ILE A 189 -11.04 4.19 11.95
CA ILE A 189 -9.73 4.62 12.48
C ILE A 189 -9.55 4.13 13.93
N GLY A 190 -10.66 4.13 14.68
CA GLY A 190 -10.79 3.58 16.01
C GLY A 190 -10.08 4.43 17.04
N ASN A 191 -10.27 4.07 18.32
CA ASN A 191 -9.61 4.77 19.40
C ASN A 191 -8.12 4.43 19.41
N MET A 192 -7.29 5.42 19.06
CA MET A 192 -5.82 5.32 19.03
C MET A 192 -5.18 5.52 20.42
N ALA A 193 -5.99 5.47 21.49
CA ALA A 193 -5.55 5.68 22.86
C ALA A 193 -4.96 4.44 23.57
N LYS A 194 -5.12 3.22 23.03
CA LYS A 194 -4.51 2.04 23.66
C LYS A 194 -2.98 2.09 23.51
N LYS A 195 -2.27 2.15 24.64
CA LYS A 195 -0.81 2.15 24.77
C LYS A 195 -0.13 0.87 24.22
N ASP A 196 -0.89 -0.18 23.93
CA ASP A 196 -0.39 -1.50 23.55
C ASP A 196 -0.69 -1.84 22.08
N ARG A 197 -0.28 -0.99 21.14
CA ARG A 197 -0.29 -1.37 19.72
C ARG A 197 1.01 -2.06 19.36
N ALA A 198 0.90 -3.26 18.79
CA ALA A 198 2.06 -4.02 18.34
C ALA A 198 2.80 -3.21 17.27
N PRO A 199 4.14 -3.11 17.31
CA PRO A 199 4.87 -2.45 16.23
C PRO A 199 4.63 -3.20 14.91
N VAL A 200 4.47 -2.46 13.80
CA VAL A 200 4.37 -3.08 12.47
C VAL A 200 5.66 -3.86 12.18
N LEU A 201 5.61 -4.98 11.46
CA LEU A 201 6.77 -5.86 11.29
C LEU A 201 7.99 -5.10 10.72
N LEU A 202 7.76 -4.27 9.71
CA LEU A 202 8.75 -3.37 9.12
C LEU A 202 9.40 -2.42 10.13
N SER A 203 8.68 -1.95 11.14
CA SER A 203 9.23 -1.01 12.13
C SER A 203 9.96 -1.69 13.27
N HIS A 204 9.44 -2.80 13.78
CA HIS A 204 10.12 -3.61 14.78
C HIS A 204 11.46 -4.15 14.25
N GLU A 205 11.46 -4.73 13.05
CA GLU A 205 12.68 -5.31 12.46
C GLU A 205 13.76 -4.26 12.22
N ILE A 206 13.38 -3.05 11.76
CA ILE A 206 14.35 -1.99 11.45
C ILE A 206 14.90 -1.32 12.71
N VAL A 207 14.08 -1.11 13.73
CA VAL A 207 14.44 -0.28 14.90
C VAL A 207 14.95 -1.14 16.06
N ASP A 208 14.22 -2.17 16.46
CA ASP A 208 14.56 -2.97 17.64
C ASP A 208 15.66 -3.98 17.30
N SER A 209 15.55 -4.62 16.14
CA SER A 209 16.53 -5.60 15.64
C SER A 209 17.67 -4.98 14.81
N HIS A 210 17.68 -3.64 14.66
CA HIS A 210 18.68 -2.89 13.88
C HIS A 210 18.85 -3.38 12.42
N LEU A 211 17.82 -4.00 11.83
CA LEU A 211 17.88 -4.52 10.47
C LEU A 211 17.72 -3.37 9.46
N ARG A 212 18.36 -3.51 8.30
CA ARG A 212 18.05 -2.65 7.15
C ARG A 212 16.74 -3.12 6.50
N LEU A 213 16.06 -2.25 5.75
CA LEU A 213 14.82 -2.60 5.05
C LEU A 213 14.95 -3.90 4.25
N ASN A 214 16.03 -4.08 3.48
CA ASN A 214 16.29 -5.29 2.71
C ASN A 214 16.56 -6.56 3.53
N GLU A 215 16.77 -6.44 4.84
CA GLU A 215 16.98 -7.53 5.79
C GLU A 215 15.69 -7.88 6.56
N THR A 216 14.66 -7.04 6.47
CA THR A 216 13.31 -7.31 7.01
C THR A 216 12.60 -8.37 6.19
N GLN A 217 11.67 -9.13 6.78
CA GLN A 217 10.87 -10.09 6.01
C GLN A 217 10.06 -9.41 4.91
N ALA A 218 9.50 -8.23 5.20
CA ALA A 218 8.78 -7.42 4.23
C ALA A 218 9.68 -6.91 3.09
N GLY A 219 10.93 -6.53 3.38
CA GLY A 219 11.90 -6.14 2.37
C GLY A 219 12.49 -7.32 1.58
N ILE A 220 12.60 -8.50 2.19
CA ILE A 220 12.94 -9.75 1.47
C ILE A 220 11.80 -10.11 0.51
N ALA A 221 10.55 -10.06 0.97
CA ALA A 221 9.38 -10.31 0.14
C ALA A 221 9.27 -9.28 -1.00
N LEU A 222 9.46 -7.99 -0.70
CA LEU A 222 9.48 -6.91 -1.70
C LEU A 222 10.61 -7.10 -2.71
N ASN A 223 11.83 -7.42 -2.27
CA ASN A 223 12.96 -7.67 -3.18
C ASN A 223 12.68 -8.84 -4.13
N LYS A 224 12.10 -9.93 -3.61
CA LYS A 224 11.74 -11.11 -4.42
C LYS A 224 10.72 -10.75 -5.49
N GLU A 225 9.72 -9.93 -5.15
CA GLU A 225 8.70 -9.51 -6.11
C GLU A 225 9.24 -8.49 -7.13
N LEU A 226 10.12 -7.57 -6.72
CA LEU A 226 10.81 -6.67 -7.65
C LEU A 226 11.72 -7.41 -8.63
N GLU A 227 12.45 -8.42 -8.16
CA GLU A 227 13.25 -9.29 -9.02
C GLU A 227 12.38 -10.07 -10.01
N LYS A 228 11.23 -10.58 -9.56
CA LYS A 228 10.25 -11.24 -10.42
C LYS A 228 9.68 -10.28 -11.46
N LEU A 229 9.33 -9.05 -11.08
CA LEU A 229 8.81 -8.05 -12.01
C LEU A 229 9.83 -7.68 -13.08
N ILE A 230 11.10 -7.48 -12.70
CA ILE A 230 12.19 -7.21 -13.67
C ILE A 230 12.29 -8.38 -14.65
N LYS A 231 12.21 -9.61 -14.17
CA LYS A 231 12.23 -10.81 -15.02
C LYS A 231 11.04 -10.84 -15.99
N ASP A 232 9.83 -10.65 -15.49
CA ASP A 232 8.61 -10.67 -16.28
C ASP A 232 8.61 -9.57 -17.36
N ARG A 233 9.09 -8.37 -17.00
CA ARG A 233 9.26 -7.24 -17.96
C ARG A 233 10.32 -7.54 -19.02
N LYS A 234 11.45 -8.16 -18.65
CA LYS A 234 12.47 -8.60 -19.62
C LYS A 234 11.92 -9.64 -20.59
N ASP A 235 11.14 -10.60 -20.09
CA ASP A 235 10.51 -11.61 -20.93
C ASP A 235 9.45 -11.01 -21.87
N ALA A 236 8.72 -9.98 -21.43
CA ALA A 236 7.81 -9.21 -22.29
C ALA A 236 8.56 -8.40 -23.36
N ALA A 237 9.64 -7.70 -22.98
CA ALA A 237 10.49 -6.97 -23.91
C ALA A 237 11.08 -7.89 -24.98
N ARG A 238 11.54 -9.09 -24.59
CA ARG A 238 12.05 -10.10 -25.54
C ARG A 238 10.99 -10.50 -26.56
N ARG A 239 9.77 -10.80 -26.10
CA ARG A 239 8.64 -11.15 -26.99
C ARG A 239 8.28 -10.03 -27.95
N LEU A 240 8.31 -8.78 -27.50
CA LEU A 240 8.10 -7.61 -28.36
C LEU A 240 9.19 -7.50 -29.43
N ARG A 241 10.47 -7.73 -29.10
CA ARG A 241 11.56 -7.76 -30.09
C ARG A 241 11.36 -8.85 -31.14
N GLU A 242 10.96 -10.05 -30.71
CA GLU A 242 10.64 -11.16 -31.61
C GLU A 242 9.48 -10.80 -32.55
N GLN A 243 8.47 -10.08 -32.07
CA GLN A 243 7.37 -9.57 -32.91
C GLN A 243 7.83 -8.50 -33.91
N VAL A 244 8.71 -7.59 -33.51
CA VAL A 244 9.28 -6.56 -34.41
C VAL A 244 10.02 -7.22 -35.57
N GLN A 245 10.81 -8.26 -35.31
CA GLN A 245 11.58 -8.97 -36.34
C GLN A 245 10.72 -9.69 -37.37
N ASN A 246 9.49 -10.07 -36.99
CA ASN A 246 8.55 -10.79 -37.84
C ASN A 246 7.54 -9.86 -38.54
N GLN A 247 7.68 -8.54 -38.41
CA GLN A 247 6.69 -7.57 -38.89
C GLN A 247 7.23 -6.69 -40.01
N ASN A 248 6.51 -6.65 -41.13
CA ASN A 248 6.90 -5.87 -42.32
C ASN A 248 6.24 -4.50 -42.41
N ASN A 249 5.31 -4.17 -41.51
CA ASN A 249 4.60 -2.89 -41.50
C ASN A 249 5.33 -1.87 -40.62
N GLU A 250 5.89 -0.82 -41.23
CA GLU A 250 6.67 0.21 -40.55
C GLU A 250 5.92 0.90 -39.40
N LEU A 251 4.62 1.16 -39.54
CA LEU A 251 3.82 1.80 -38.49
C LEU A 251 3.68 0.88 -37.27
N VAL A 252 3.52 -0.43 -37.49
CA VAL A 252 3.44 -1.41 -36.41
C VAL A 252 4.82 -1.59 -35.76
N VAL A 253 5.88 -1.61 -36.54
CA VAL A 253 7.26 -1.67 -36.04
C VAL A 253 7.59 -0.45 -35.17
N GLN A 254 7.19 0.75 -35.59
CA GLN A 254 7.37 1.97 -34.79
C GLN A 254 6.62 1.90 -33.45
N GLU A 255 5.35 1.47 -33.45
CA GLU A 255 4.55 1.32 -32.22
C GLU A 255 5.14 0.26 -31.28
N LEU A 256 5.58 -0.88 -31.81
CA LEU A 256 6.21 -1.93 -31.01
C LEU A 256 7.55 -1.47 -30.41
N ASN A 257 8.36 -0.72 -31.18
CA ASN A 257 9.62 -0.14 -30.70
C ASN A 257 9.37 0.89 -29.59
N LYS A 258 8.33 1.71 -29.70
CA LYS A 258 7.93 2.64 -28.66
C LYS A 258 7.56 1.91 -27.37
N ARG A 259 6.70 0.89 -27.44
CA ARG A 259 6.34 0.06 -26.28
C ARG A 259 7.54 -0.65 -25.68
N HIS A 260 8.45 -1.12 -26.51
CA HIS A 260 9.70 -1.74 -26.05
C HIS A 260 10.55 -0.73 -25.25
N ALA A 261 10.72 0.49 -25.74
CA ALA A 261 11.47 1.54 -25.04
C ALA A 261 10.82 1.89 -23.69
N GLU A 262 9.49 1.99 -23.63
CA GLU A 262 8.75 2.22 -22.38
C GLU A 262 8.96 1.09 -21.36
N ILE A 263 9.01 -0.17 -21.81
CA ILE A 263 9.28 -1.31 -20.92
C ILE A 263 10.73 -1.29 -20.41
N GLU A 264 11.71 -0.97 -21.25
CA GLU A 264 13.12 -0.84 -20.85
C GLU A 264 13.32 0.29 -19.83
N GLU A 265 12.65 1.43 -20.03
CA GLU A 265 12.67 2.52 -19.06
C GLU A 265 12.13 2.07 -17.70
N LYS A 266 10.99 1.38 -17.69
CA LYS A 266 10.41 0.79 -16.47
C LYS A 266 11.32 -0.26 -15.82
N ILE A 267 12.04 -1.07 -16.61
CA ILE A 267 13.04 -2.01 -16.09
C ILE A 267 14.15 -1.26 -15.37
N ASN A 268 14.70 -0.20 -15.97
CA ASN A 268 15.76 0.60 -15.37
C ASN A 268 15.30 1.26 -14.07
N GLN A 269 14.12 1.89 -14.07
CA GLN A 269 13.52 2.48 -12.87
C GLN A 269 13.36 1.45 -11.74
N THR A 270 12.88 0.24 -12.06
CA THR A 270 12.72 -0.84 -11.06
C THR A 270 14.07 -1.37 -10.56
N ALA A 271 15.05 -1.48 -11.46
CA ALA A 271 16.39 -1.92 -11.11
C ALA A 271 17.10 -0.91 -10.20
N ASP A 272 16.89 0.38 -10.43
CA ASP A 272 17.41 1.44 -9.57
C ASP A 272 16.72 1.44 -8.20
N GLN A 273 15.40 1.25 -8.14
CA GLN A 273 14.69 1.01 -6.87
C GLN A 273 15.28 -0.20 -6.11
N LEU A 274 15.54 -1.31 -6.81
CA LEU A 274 16.15 -2.50 -6.20
C LEU A 274 17.58 -2.24 -5.71
N ARG A 275 18.36 -1.41 -6.42
CA ARG A 275 19.72 -1.00 -6.00
C ARG A 275 19.68 -0.07 -4.79
N GLU A 276 18.76 0.87 -4.73
CA GLU A 276 18.56 1.74 -3.56
C GLU A 276 18.16 0.93 -2.33
N LEU A 277 17.39 -0.14 -2.51
CA LEU A 277 17.09 -1.11 -1.45
C LEU A 277 18.33 -1.94 -1.06
N LYS A 278 19.27 -2.18 -2.00
CA LYS A 278 20.51 -2.95 -1.83
C LYS A 278 21.76 -2.05 -1.67
N ILE A 279 21.87 -1.28 -0.59
CA ILE A 279 23.09 -0.49 -0.25
C ILE A 279 23.93 -1.26 0.82
N PRO A 280 25.28 -1.33 0.74
CA PRO A 280 26.09 -2.46 0.22
C PRO A 280 26.33 -3.64 1.18
N PHE A 281 26.69 -4.76 0.54
CA PHE A 281 27.04 -6.11 1.04
C PHE A 281 28.16 -6.16 2.09
N THR A 282 28.97 -5.11 2.22
CA THR A 282 30.23 -5.11 3.00
C THR A 282 30.07 -5.17 4.53
N ARG A 283 28.83 -5.22 5.07
CA ARG A 283 28.59 -5.52 6.49
C ARG A 283 28.04 -6.91 6.78
N ARG A 284 27.59 -7.67 5.78
CA ARG A 284 27.01 -9.02 5.96
C ARG A 284 28.00 -10.00 6.60
N VAL A 285 29.29 -9.81 6.32
CA VAL A 285 30.38 -10.62 6.91
C VAL A 285 30.61 -10.27 8.39
N ARG A 286 30.40 -9.01 8.82
CA ARG A 286 30.72 -8.58 10.19
C ARG A 286 29.71 -9.07 11.24
N LEU A 287 28.49 -9.40 10.85
CA LEU A 287 27.46 -9.95 11.76
C LEU A 287 27.59 -11.47 11.96
N LEU A 288 28.09 -12.21 10.95
CA LEU A 288 28.37 -13.65 11.08
C LEU A 288 29.50 -13.96 12.08
N PHE A 289 30.39 -13.00 12.35
CA PHE A 289 31.49 -13.14 13.31
C PHE A 289 31.26 -12.46 14.67
N LYS A 290 30.11 -11.80 14.89
CA LYS A 290 29.78 -11.16 16.17
C LYS A 290 28.85 -11.97 17.09
N GLY A 291 28.40 -13.14 16.64
CA GLY A 291 27.53 -14.06 17.42
C GLY A 291 28.28 -15.23 18.09
N ARG A 292 29.61 -15.19 18.18
CA ARG A 292 30.42 -16.14 18.95
C ARG A 292 31.39 -15.37 19.84
N GLY A 293 30.89 -14.94 20.99
CA GLY A 293 31.61 -14.29 22.06
C GLY A 293 30.72 -14.23 23.28
#